data_AF-A0A955PY80-F1
#
_entry.id   AF-A0A955PY80-F1
#
_cell.length_a   1.000
_cell.length_b   1.000
_cell.length_c   1.000
_cell.angle_alpha   90.00
_cell.angle_beta   90.00
_cell.angle_gamma   90.00
#
_symmetry.space_group_name_H-M   'P 1'
#
loop_
_entity.id
_entity.type
_entity.pdbx_description
1 polymer ?
#
loop_
_entity_poly.entity_id
_entity_poly.type
_entity_poly.pdbx_seq_one_letter_code
_entity_poly.pdbx_strand_id
1 'polypeptide(L)'
;MKTILPNISEWSWFSEEKQINFNGHLLAVGEHRIVVDPPPMNASDRAITQRGGGLDYIILTNRDHGREAANFREIFNCQVMAPELDA
;
A
#
# COMPACT_ATOMS: atom_id res chain seq x y z
N MET A 1 9.58 1.63 6.56
CA MET A 1 8.68 0.48 6.73
C MET A 1 9.14 -0.32 7.93
N LYS A 2 8.22 -0.76 8.78
CA LYS A 2 8.45 -1.50 10.02
C LYS A 2 7.52 -2.70 10.07
N THR A 3 8.02 -3.87 10.46
CA THR A 3 7.18 -5.03 10.77
C THR A 3 6.47 -4.82 12.11
N ILE A 4 5.14 -4.91 12.10
CA ILE A 4 4.30 -4.72 13.29
C ILE A 4 3.75 -6.04 13.84
N LEU A 5 3.58 -7.04 12.96
CA LEU A 5 3.20 -8.42 13.28
C LEU A 5 3.88 -9.37 12.28
N PRO A 6 3.94 -10.69 12.55
CA PRO A 6 4.37 -11.65 11.54
C PRO A 6 3.61 -11.44 10.22
N ASN A 7 4.36 -11.31 9.12
CA ASN A 7 3.84 -11.08 7.77
C ASN A 7 3.09 -9.76 7.55
N ILE A 8 3.13 -8.82 8.50
CA ILE A 8 2.48 -7.51 8.39
C ILE A 8 3.49 -6.41 8.69
N SER A 9 3.67 -5.53 7.72
CA SER A 9 4.51 -4.34 7.83
C SER A 9 3.71 -3.08 7.57
N GLU A 10 4.09 -2.00 8.23
CA GLU A 10 3.49 -0.66 8.08
C GLU A 10 4.56 0.32 7.58
N TRP A 11 4.14 1.30 6.78
CA TRP A 11 4.89 2.53 6.58
C TRP A 11 3.98 3.73 6.74
N SER A 12 4.57 4.85 7.13
CA SER A 12 3.86 6.10 7.34
C SER A 12 4.40 7.17 6.41
N TRP A 13 3.49 8.00 5.92
CA TRP A 13 3.81 9.25 5.25
C TRP A 13 3.12 10.40 5.99
N PHE A 14 3.89 11.39 6.42
CA PHE A 14 3.36 12.56 7.10
C PHE A 14 2.79 13.55 6.09
N SER A 15 1.53 13.95 6.28
CA SER A 15 0.88 14.99 5.49
C SER A 15 1.05 16.34 6.16
N GLU A 16 1.82 17.23 5.53
CA GLU A 16 1.96 18.62 6.01
C GLU A 16 0.62 19.38 5.98
N GLU A 17 -0.27 19.07 5.04
CA GLU A 17 -1.59 19.71 4.95
C GLU A 17 -2.51 19.32 6.12
N LYS A 18 -2.57 18.03 6.44
CA LYS A 18 -3.50 17.49 7.44
C LYS A 18 -2.86 17.33 8.82
N GLN A 19 -1.54 17.52 8.93
CA GLN A 19 -0.75 17.38 10.15
C GLN A 19 -0.92 16.01 10.82
N ILE A 20 -1.06 14.96 10.02
CA ILE A 20 -1.23 13.56 10.46
C ILE A 20 -0.41 12.62 9.60
N ASN A 21 -0.12 11.43 10.15
CA ASN A 21 0.44 10.33 9.40
C ASN A 21 -0.67 9.55 8.69
N PHE A 22 -0.50 9.33 7.40
CA PHE A 22 -1.20 8.29 6.67
C PHE A 22 -0.36 7.02 6.71
N ASN A 23 -1.01 5.88 6.99
CA ASN A 23 -0.33 4.60 7.15
C ASN A 23 -0.80 3.63 6.08
N GLY A 24 0.16 3.04 5.36
CA GLY A 24 -0.09 1.93 4.47
C GLY A 24 0.42 0.64 5.07
N HIS A 25 -0.19 -0.47 4.67
CA HIS A 25 0.18 -1.79 5.15
C HIS A 25 0.59 -2.70 4.01
N LEU A 26 1.62 -3.52 4.25
CA LEU A 26 2.06 -4.59 3.38
C LEU A 26 1.87 -5.91 4.11
N LEU A 27 1.08 -6.80 3.51
CA LEU A 27 0.74 -8.11 4.07
C LEU A 27 1.29 -9.20 3.16
N ALA A 28 1.76 -10.28 3.76
CA ALA A 28 2.00 -11.55 3.08
C ALA A 28 0.95 -12.58 3.55
N VAL A 29 0.13 -13.06 2.62
CA VAL A 29 -0.98 -13.99 2.88
C VAL A 29 -0.84 -15.19 1.93
N GLY A 30 -0.35 -16.31 2.46
CA GLY A 30 0.08 -17.44 1.63
C GLY A 30 1.17 -16.99 0.65
N GLU A 31 0.97 -17.26 -0.64
CA GLU A 31 1.87 -16.85 -1.71
C GLU A 31 1.61 -15.41 -2.21
N HIS A 32 0.58 -14.73 -1.68
CA HIS A 32 0.17 -13.41 -2.16
C HIS A 32 0.72 -12.28 -1.31
N ARG A 33 1.03 -11.17 -1.98
CA ARG A 33 1.46 -9.91 -1.36
C ARG A 33 0.45 -8.81 -1.64
N ILE A 34 -0.03 -8.22 -0.56
CA ILE A 34 -1.16 -7.29 -0.57
C ILE A 34 -0.72 -5.98 0.04
N VAL A 35 -1.05 -4.88 -0.62
CA VAL A 35 -0.93 -3.53 -0.07
C VAL A 35 -2.32 -3.01 0.29
N VAL A 36 -2.46 -2.38 1.45
CA VAL A 36 -3.72 -1.77 1.91
C VAL A 36 -3.50 -0.28 2.11
N ASP A 37 -4.41 0.52 1.54
CA ASP A 37 -4.47 2.00 1.65
C ASP A 37 -3.10 2.69 1.48
N PRO A 38 -2.39 2.47 0.37
CA PRO A 38 -1.03 2.97 0.26
C PRO A 38 -0.96 4.50 0.23
N PRO A 39 -0.34 5.16 1.21
CA PRO A 39 0.13 6.53 1.03
C PRO A 39 1.43 6.54 0.22
N PRO A 40 1.94 7.72 -0.16
CA PRO A 40 3.22 7.82 -0.86
C PRO A 40 4.34 7.06 -0.13
N MET A 41 5.09 6.25 -0.88
CA MET A 41 6.30 5.59 -0.38
C MET A 41 7.55 6.40 -0.71
N ASN A 42 8.45 6.52 0.26
CA ASN A 42 9.82 6.93 -0.02
C ASN A 42 10.58 5.84 -0.80
N ALA A 43 11.76 6.19 -1.34
CA ALA A 43 12.55 5.28 -2.17
C ALA A 43 12.97 3.99 -1.44
N SER A 44 13.30 4.08 -0.15
CA SER A 44 13.71 2.93 0.65
C SER A 44 12.57 1.93 0.86
N ASP A 45 11.37 2.41 1.17
CA ASP A 45 10.18 1.58 1.38
C ASP A 45 9.71 0.92 0.07
N ARG A 46 9.82 1.65 -1.03
CA ARG A 46 9.58 1.10 -2.38
C ARG A 46 10.55 -0.03 -2.70
N ALA A 47 11.84 0.14 -2.42
CA ALA A 47 12.85 -0.89 -2.67
C ALA A 47 12.62 -2.15 -1.82
N ILE A 48 12.20 -2.00 -0.55
CA ILE A 48 11.81 -3.13 0.31
C ILE A 48 10.61 -3.88 -0.32
N THR A 49 9.60 -3.14 -0.77
CA THR A 49 8.41 -3.74 -1.38
C THR A 49 8.76 -4.52 -2.65
N GLN A 50 9.61 -3.97 -3.53
CA GLN A 50 10.06 -4.63 -4.76
C GLN A 50 10.92 -5.87 -4.51
N ARG A 51 11.80 -5.84 -3.49
CA ARG A 51 12.69 -6.98 -3.17
C ARG A 51 11.94 -8.22 -2.68
N GLY A 52 10.76 -8.05 -2.09
CA GLY A 52 9.96 -9.16 -1.60
C GLY A 52 9.22 -9.95 -2.69
N GLY A 53 9.39 -9.62 -3.97
CA GLY A 53 8.69 -10.24 -5.10
C GLY A 53 7.60 -9.35 -5.73
N GLY A 54 6.69 -9.97 -6.49
CA GLY A 54 5.53 -9.29 -7.07
C GLY A 54 4.55 -8.79 -6.00
N LEU A 55 3.74 -7.79 -6.34
CA LEU A 55 2.56 -7.41 -5.57
C LEU A 55 1.34 -7.90 -6.34
N ASP A 56 0.43 -8.60 -5.69
CA ASP A 56 -0.75 -9.18 -6.35
C ASP A 56 -1.94 -8.21 -6.31
N TYR A 57 -2.13 -7.57 -5.14
CA TYR A 57 -3.32 -6.77 -4.86
C TYR A 57 -3.00 -5.47 -4.14
N ILE A 58 -3.74 -4.42 -4.51
CA ILE A 58 -3.95 -3.21 -3.72
C ILE A 58 -5.40 -3.21 -3.26
N ILE A 59 -5.63 -3.10 -1.97
CA ILE A 59 -6.97 -2.95 -1.39
C ILE A 59 -7.11 -1.52 -0.89
N LEU A 60 -8.14 -0.83 -1.35
CA LEU A 60 -8.57 0.46 -0.84
C LEU A 60 -9.74 0.26 0.09
N THR A 61 -9.76 0.92 1.25
CA THR A 61 -10.87 0.84 2.20
C THR A 61 -11.96 1.86 1.92
N ASN A 62 -11.64 2.94 1.20
CA ASN A 62 -12.57 3.97 0.76
C ASN A 62 -12.02 4.77 -0.45
N ARG A 63 -12.87 5.59 -1.07
CA ARG A 63 -12.51 6.43 -2.25
C ARG A 63 -11.34 7.40 -2.06
N ASP A 64 -11.06 7.85 -0.84
CA ASP A 64 -10.05 8.89 -0.59
C ASP A 64 -8.61 8.38 -0.77
N HIS A 65 -8.42 7.06 -0.90
CA HIS A 65 -7.12 6.42 -1.13
C HIS A 65 -6.77 6.18 -2.61
N GLY A 66 -7.60 6.63 -3.56
CA GLY A 66 -7.47 6.28 -4.98
C GLY A 66 -6.26 6.85 -5.72
N ARG A 67 -5.70 8.01 -5.32
CA ARG A 67 -4.65 8.71 -6.11
C ARG A 67 -3.33 7.94 -6.19
N GLU A 68 -2.87 7.38 -5.09
CA GLU A 68 -1.62 6.60 -5.08
C GLU A 68 -1.81 5.17 -5.59
N ALA A 69 -3.04 4.64 -5.53
CA ALA A 69 -3.36 3.32 -6.05
C ALA A 69 -3.06 3.18 -7.55
N ALA A 70 -3.32 4.23 -8.33
CA ALA A 70 -3.01 4.26 -9.77
C ALA A 70 -1.50 4.16 -10.03
N ASN A 71 -0.69 4.95 -9.30
CA ASN A 71 0.78 4.90 -9.40
C ASN A 71 1.32 3.51 -9.03
N PHE A 72 0.80 2.91 -7.97
CA PHE A 72 1.23 1.58 -7.54
C PHE A 72 0.80 0.49 -8.51
N ARG A 73 -0.39 0.59 -9.11
CA ARG A 73 -0.84 -0.33 -10.16
C ARG A 73 0.14 -0.35 -11.32
N GLU A 74 0.60 0.80 -11.79
CA GLU A 74 1.56 0.88 -12.90
C GLU A 74 2.93 0.29 -12.52
N ILE A 75 3.39 0.57 -11.30
CA ILE A 75 4.73 0.19 -10.84
C ILE A 75 4.82 -1.31 -10.53
N PHE A 76 3.75 -1.89 -9.99
CA PHE A 76 3.74 -3.27 -9.52
C PHE A 76 2.94 -4.22 -10.40
N ASN A 77 2.22 -3.71 -11.41
CA ASN A 77 1.34 -4.49 -12.30
C ASN A 77 0.37 -5.42 -11.54
N CYS A 78 -0.36 -4.84 -10.59
CA CYS A 78 -1.22 -5.54 -9.64
C CYS A 78 -2.69 -5.20 -9.84
N GLN A 79 -3.58 -5.98 -9.23
CA GLN A 79 -5.02 -5.71 -9.23
C GLN A 79 -5.38 -4.69 -8.14
N VAL A 80 -6.32 -3.79 -8.43
CA VAL A 80 -6.84 -2.83 -7.45
C VAL A 80 -8.27 -3.25 -7.09
N MET A 81 -8.52 -3.41 -5.79
CA MET A 81 -9.81 -3.76 -5.21
C MET A 81 -10.28 -2.58 -4.36
N ALA A 82 -11.53 -2.17 -4.55
CA ALA A 82 -12.16 -1.10 -3.78
C ALA A 82 -13.61 -1.51 -3.46
N PRO A 83 -14.25 -0.90 -2.44
CA PRO A 83 -15.66 -1.13 -2.17
C PRO A 83 -16.51 -0.72 -3.38
N GLU A 84 -17.55 -1.49 -3.71
CA GLU A 84 -18.43 -1.23 -4.86
C GLU A 84 -19.03 0.18 -4.85
N LEU A 85 -19.35 0.71 -3.66
CA LEU A 85 -19.91 2.06 -3.50
C LEU A 85 -18.91 3.20 -3.82
N ASP A 86 -17.63 2.86 -4.00
CA ASP A 86 -16.51 3.77 -4.24
C ASP A 86 -15.76 3.50 -5.56
N ALA A 87 -16.20 2.50 -6.34
CA ALA A 87 -15.55 2.02 -7.58
C ALA A 87 -16.00 2.76 -8.85
#